data_AF-G9KPH1-F1
#
_entry.id   AF-G9KPH1-F1
#
_cell.length_a   1.000
_cell.length_b   1.000
_cell.length_c   1.000
_cell.angle_alpha   90.00
_cell.angle_beta   90.00
_cell.angle_gamma   90.00
#
_symmetry.space_group_name_H-M   'P 1'
#
loop_
_entity.id
_entity.type
_entity.pdbx_description
1 polymer ?
#
loop_
_entity_poly.entity_id
_entity_poly.type
_entity_poly.pdbx_seq_one_letter_code
_entity_poly.pdbx_strand_id
1 'polypeptide(L)'
;VTAPLIFAISIATIGSFQFGYNTGVINAPEMIIKDFINYTLEEKLEDPPTEVLLTSLWSLSVAIFSVGGMIGSFSVGLFVNRFGRRNSMLIVNL
;
A
#
# COMPACT_ATOMS: atom_id res chain seq x y z
N VAL A 1 -20.50 -5.97 -26.92
CA VAL A 1 -19.22 -5.68 -26.22
C VAL A 1 -18.11 -5.75 -27.25
N THR A 2 -17.27 -4.72 -27.38
CA THR A 2 -16.17 -4.69 -28.36
C THR A 2 -14.85 -5.16 -27.73
N ALA A 3 -14.01 -5.86 -28.50
CA ALA A 3 -12.66 -6.27 -28.04
C ALA A 3 -11.82 -5.13 -27.41
N PRO A 4 -11.73 -3.91 -28.00
CA PRO A 4 -11.01 -2.80 -27.38
C PRO A 4 -11.60 -2.34 -26.04
N LEU A 5 -12.93 -2.49 -25.83
CA LEU A 5 -13.55 -2.14 -24.56
C LEU A 5 -13.16 -3.11 -23.45
N ILE A 6 -13.16 -4.42 -23.74
CA ILE A 6 -12.70 -5.45 -22.79
C ILE A 6 -11.25 -5.18 -22.41
N PHE A 7 -10.38 -4.94 -23.40
CA PHE A 7 -8.97 -4.64 -23.16
C PHE A 7 -8.75 -3.42 -22.25
N ALA A 8 -9.45 -2.31 -22.53
CA ALA A 8 -9.34 -1.08 -21.74
C ALA A 8 -9.79 -1.28 -20.28
N ILE A 9 -10.89 -2.01 -20.07
CA ILE A 9 -11.41 -2.30 -18.73
C ILE A 9 -10.45 -3.23 -17.98
N SER A 10 -9.96 -4.30 -18.61
CA SER A 10 -9.02 -5.23 -17.98
C SER A 10 -7.77 -4.51 -17.46
N ILE A 11 -7.18 -3.62 -18.27
CA ILE A 11 -6.02 -2.82 -17.86
C ILE A 11 -6.39 -1.87 -16.71
N ALA A 12 -7.53 -1.17 -16.80
CA ALA A 12 -7.96 -0.26 -15.75
C ALA A 12 -8.17 -0.98 -14.40
N THR A 13 -8.67 -2.22 -14.43
CA THR A 13 -8.91 -3.01 -13.20
C THR A 13 -7.63 -3.53 -12.53
N ILE A 14 -6.47 -3.48 -13.19
CA ILE A 14 -5.18 -3.83 -12.55
C ILE A 14 -4.92 -2.95 -11.33
N GLY A 15 -5.29 -1.66 -11.37
CA GLY A 15 -5.17 -0.77 -10.21
C GLY A 15 -6.05 -1.22 -9.03
N SER A 16 -7.26 -1.69 -9.29
CA SER A 16 -8.15 -2.26 -8.26
C SER A 16 -7.59 -3.55 -7.68
N PHE A 17 -6.99 -4.40 -8.52
CA PHE A 17 -6.30 -5.62 -8.07
C PHE A 17 -5.09 -5.26 -7.18
N GLN A 18 -4.28 -4.28 -7.58
CA GLN A 18 -3.14 -3.80 -6.80
C GLN A 18 -3.57 -3.26 -5.43
N PHE A 19 -4.68 -2.51 -5.36
CA PHE A 19 -5.24 -2.05 -4.09
C PHE A 19 -5.62 -3.22 -3.17
N GLY A 20 -6.33 -4.21 -3.71
CA GLY A 20 -6.71 -5.42 -2.96
C GLY A 20 -5.50 -6.23 -2.50
N TYR A 21 -4.49 -6.40 -3.36
CA TYR A 21 -3.25 -7.10 -3.04
C TYR A 21 -2.50 -6.42 -1.90
N ASN A 22 -2.27 -5.10 -1.97
CA ASN A 22 -1.57 -4.36 -0.91
C ASN A 22 -2.33 -4.36 0.42
N THR A 23 -3.66 -4.40 0.38
CA THR A 23 -4.50 -4.53 1.58
C THR A 23 -4.35 -5.93 2.22
N GLY A 24 -4.27 -6.98 1.40
CA GLY A 24 -4.26 -8.36 1.86
C GLY A 24 -2.87 -8.90 2.25
N VAL A 25 -1.83 -8.52 1.51
CA VAL A 25 -0.49 -9.13 1.58
C VAL A 25 0.16 -8.96 2.94
N ILE A 26 -0.12 -7.86 3.65
CA ILE A 26 0.51 -7.56 4.93
C ILE A 26 0.05 -8.50 6.06
N ASN A 27 -1.12 -9.13 5.95
CA ASN A 27 -1.68 -9.93 7.05
C ASN A 27 -1.01 -11.30 7.21
N ALA A 28 -0.68 -11.99 6.12
CA ALA A 28 -0.12 -13.35 6.18
C ALA A 28 1.30 -13.42 6.80
N PRO A 29 2.24 -12.51 6.48
CA PRO A 29 3.58 -12.51 7.06
C PRO A 29 3.69 -11.69 8.36
N GLU A 30 2.59 -11.43 9.09
CA GLU A 30 2.62 -10.61 10.30
C GLU A 30 3.68 -11.05 11.31
N MET A 31 3.73 -12.36 11.63
CA MET A 31 4.71 -12.89 12.60
C MET A 31 6.14 -12.71 12.09
N ILE A 32 6.39 -13.01 10.82
CA ILE A 32 7.73 -12.89 10.20
C ILE A 32 8.22 -11.45 10.23
N ILE A 33 7.33 -10.48 9.96
CA ILE A 33 7.68 -9.06 9.97
C ILE A 33 7.92 -8.58 11.41
N LYS A 34 7.09 -8.99 12.37
CA LYS A 34 7.30 -8.66 13.79
C LYS A 34 8.63 -9.22 14.31
N ASP A 35 8.97 -10.45 13.96
CA ASP A 35 10.26 -11.08 14.31
C ASP A 35 11.44 -10.32 13.68
N PHE A 36 11.31 -9.90 12.42
CA PHE A 36 12.31 -9.06 11.75
C PHE A 36 12.49 -7.71 12.44
N ILE A 37 11.40 -7.04 12.84
CA ILE A 37 11.46 -5.78 13.60
C ILE A 37 12.16 -6.02 14.95
N ASN A 38 11.82 -7.12 15.64
CA ASN A 38 12.43 -7.45 16.93
C ASN A 38 13.95 -7.64 16.79
N TYR A 39 14.37 -8.48 15.85
CA TYR A 39 15.79 -8.73 15.55
C TYR A 39 16.55 -7.44 15.20
N THR A 40 15.95 -6.60 14.35
CA THR A 40 16.57 -5.32 13.94
C THR A 40 16.73 -4.34 15.10
N LEU A 41 15.81 -4.36 16.08
CA LEU A 41 15.86 -3.51 17.26
C LEU A 41 16.86 -4.04 18.29
N GLU A 42 16.92 -5.36 18.51
CA GLU A 42 17.92 -5.99 19.37
C GLU A 42 19.36 -5.70 18.91
N GLU A 43 19.61 -5.58 17.59
CA GLU A 43 20.94 -5.20 17.09
C GLU A 43 21.30 -3.74 17.40
N LYS A 44 20.30 -2.86 17.56
CA LYS A 44 20.49 -1.40 17.69
C LYS A 44 20.36 -0.88 19.11
N LEU A 45 19.61 -1.58 19.95
CA LEU A 45 19.36 -1.21 21.34
C LEU A 45 20.18 -2.12 22.25
N GLU A 46 20.67 -1.55 23.35
CA GLU A 46 21.36 -2.33 24.39
C GLU A 46 20.39 -3.21 25.20
N ASP A 47 19.11 -2.80 25.26
CA ASP A 47 18.03 -3.50 25.96
C ASP A 47 17.02 -4.12 24.98
N PRO A 48 16.39 -5.26 25.33
CA PRO A 48 15.38 -5.90 24.49
C PRO A 48 14.17 -4.98 24.30
N PRO A 49 13.62 -4.89 23.08
CA PRO A 49 12.50 -4.00 22.78
C PRO A 49 11.23 -4.48 23.50
N THR A 50 10.44 -3.54 24.03
CA THR A 50 9.18 -3.85 24.70
C THR A 50 8.11 -4.32 23.71
N GLU A 51 7.28 -5.30 24.10
CA GLU A 51 6.16 -5.78 23.27
C GLU A 51 5.20 -4.67 22.80
N VAL A 52 5.02 -3.64 23.63
CA VAL A 52 4.22 -2.45 23.31
C VAL A 52 4.81 -1.69 22.12
N LEU A 53 6.14 -1.51 22.09
CA LEU A 53 6.84 -0.85 20.99
C LEU A 53 6.70 -1.68 19.71
N LEU A 54 6.92 -2.99 19.79
CA LEU A 54 6.81 -3.90 18.65
C LEU A 54 5.39 -3.88 18.04
N THR A 55 4.37 -3.92 18.89
CA THR A 55 2.97 -3.84 18.48
C THR A 55 2.65 -2.49 17.87
N SER A 56 3.17 -1.39 18.43
CA SER A 56 2.95 -0.04 17.89
C SER A 56 3.59 0.16 16.51
N LEU A 57 4.79 -0.39 16.29
CA LEU A 57 5.49 -0.33 15.00
C LEU A 57 4.77 -1.15 13.94
N TRP A 58 4.28 -2.34 14.31
CA TRP A 58 3.44 -3.14 13.45
C TRP A 58 2.14 -2.40 13.08
N SER A 59 1.42 -1.87 14.08
CA SER A 59 0.19 -1.10 13.87
C SER A 59 0.43 0.13 13.00
N LEU A 60 1.53 0.84 13.19
CA LEU A 60 1.92 1.98 12.35
C LEU A 60 2.18 1.55 10.90
N SER A 61 2.86 0.42 10.70
CA SER A 61 3.16 -0.13 9.37
C SER A 61 1.89 -0.48 8.58
N VAL A 62 0.85 -0.99 9.26
CA VAL A 62 -0.45 -1.25 8.63
C VAL A 62 -1.25 0.06 8.44
N ALA A 63 -1.26 0.94 9.44
CA ALA A 63 -2.09 2.16 9.44
C ALA A 63 -1.63 3.20 8.41
N ILE A 64 -0.34 3.29 8.12
CA ILE A 64 0.20 4.28 7.16
C ILE A 64 -0.34 4.05 5.74
N PHE A 65 -0.70 2.81 5.37
CA PHE A 65 -1.37 2.51 4.10
C PHE A 65 -2.71 3.26 3.97
N SER A 66 -3.52 3.25 5.03
CA SER A 66 -4.81 3.95 5.07
C SER A 66 -4.62 5.47 5.01
N VAL A 67 -3.61 6.01 5.71
CA VAL A 67 -3.26 7.44 5.65
C VAL A 67 -2.87 7.85 4.22
N GLY A 68 -2.01 7.07 3.58
CA GLY A 68 -1.66 7.25 2.17
C GLY A 68 -2.87 7.20 1.24
N GLY A 69 -3.78 6.24 1.47
CA GLY A 69 -5.04 6.12 0.71
C GLY A 69 -5.95 7.34 0.85
N MET A 70 -6.05 7.94 2.03
CA MET A 70 -6.80 9.18 2.24
C MET A 70 -6.20 10.36 1.45
N ILE A 71 -4.87 10.55 1.53
CA ILE A 71 -4.19 11.62 0.80
C ILE A 71 -4.30 11.42 -0.72
N GLY A 72 -4.11 10.17 -1.17
CA GLY A 72 -4.22 9.79 -2.58
C GLY A 72 -5.62 10.03 -3.13
N SER A 73 -6.66 9.58 -2.43
CA SER A 73 -8.06 9.77 -2.84
C SER A 73 -8.45 11.25 -2.93
N PHE A 74 -7.99 12.08 -1.99
CA PHE A 74 -8.17 13.53 -2.04
C PHE A 74 -7.49 14.16 -3.27
N SER A 75 -6.33 13.64 -3.67
CA SER A 75 -5.53 14.19 -4.76
C SER A 75 -5.99 13.78 -6.17
N VAL A 76 -6.90 12.80 -6.31
CA VAL A 76 -7.35 12.27 -7.62
C VAL A 76 -7.85 13.37 -8.55
N GLY A 77 -8.61 14.34 -8.04
CA GLY A 77 -9.16 15.44 -8.84
C GLY A 77 -8.07 16.30 -9.50
N LEU A 78 -6.94 16.52 -8.81
CA LEU A 78 -5.82 17.30 -9.34
C LEU A 78 -5.16 16.60 -10.53
N PHE A 79 -4.94 15.28 -10.42
CA PHE A 79 -4.30 14.50 -11.48
C PHE A 79 -5.24 14.29 -12.68
N VAL A 80 -6.48 13.87 -12.42
CA VAL A 80 -7.42 13.53 -13.49
C VAL A 80 -7.81 14.76 -14.32
N ASN A 81 -7.98 15.92 -13.70
CA ASN A 81 -8.33 17.15 -14.41
C ASN A 81 -7.14 17.76 -15.17
N ARG A 82 -5.90 17.53 -14.71
CA ARG A 82 -4.70 18.09 -15.34
C ARG A 82 -4.11 17.21 -16.44
N PHE A 83 -4.06 15.89 -16.22
CA PHE A 83 -3.38 14.94 -17.12
C PHE A 83 -4.36 14.04 -17.88
N GLY A 84 -5.62 13.99 -17.48
CA GLY A 84 -6.62 13.05 -18.01
C GLY A 84 -6.54 11.67 -17.35
N ARG A 85 -7.64 10.91 -17.44
CA ARG A 85 -7.84 9.63 -16.71
C ARG A 85 -6.79 8.57 -17.04
N ARG A 86 -6.54 8.32 -18.33
CA ARG A 86 -5.57 7.32 -18.79
C ARG A 86 -4.13 7.68 -18.41
N ASN A 87 -3.72 8.92 -18.64
CA ASN A 87 -2.34 9.33 -18.35
C ASN A 87 -2.11 9.40 -16.84
N SER A 88 -3.11 9.81 -16.06
CA SER A 88 -3.02 9.75 -14.58
C SER A 88 -2.79 8.31 -14.10
N MET A 89 -3.54 7.34 -14.65
CA MET A 89 -3.32 5.92 -14.34
C MET A 89 -1.93 5.44 -14.75
N LEU A 90 -1.40 5.88 -15.89
CA LEU A 90 -0.03 5.52 -16.30
C LEU A 90 1.04 6.15 -15.40
N ILE A 91 0.90 7.42 -15.00
CA ILE A 91 1.86 8.11 -14.14
C ILE A 91 1.99 7.44 -12.77
N VAL A 92 0.89 6.93 -12.21
CA VAL A 92 0.89 6.29 -10.89
C VAL A 92 1.21 4.79 -10.91
N ASN A 93 1.22 4.17 -12.10
CA ASN A 93 1.55 2.75 -12.28
C ASN A 93 2.91 2.51 -12.98
N LEU A 94 3.57 3.57 -13.45
CA LEU A 94 4.95 3.53 -13.95
C LEU A 94 5.92 3.66 -12.77
#